data_AF-S4PR55-F1
#
_entry.id   AF-S4PR55-F1
#
_cell.length_a   1.000
_cell.length_b   1.000
_cell.length_c   1.000
_cell.angle_alpha   90.00
_cell.angle_beta   90.00
_cell.angle_gamma   90.00
#
_symmetry.space_group_name_H-M   'P 1'
#
loop_
_entity.id
_entity.type
_entity.pdbx_description
1 polymer ?
#
loop_
_entity_poly.entity_id
_entity_poly.type
_entity_poly.pdbx_seq_one_letter_code
_entity_poly.pdbx_strand_id
1 'polypeptide(L)'
;EKKPEEFKIQCLADIKALFPTGSNPFYAGYGNRVNDVCAYQAVGIPIVRIFTINYKGELKHELTQTFQSTYSHMSVLVDQVFPPAQCEPSDEFSQSVYWR
;
A
#
# COMPACT_ATOMS: atom_id res chain seq x y z
N GLU A 1 14.48 22.29 -8.23
CA GLU A 1 14.43 20.91 -8.76
C GLU A 1 13.09 20.28 -8.45
N LYS A 2 12.52 19.47 -9.36
CA LYS A 2 11.32 18.67 -9.06
C LYS A 2 11.81 17.36 -8.45
N LYS A 3 11.64 17.20 -7.14
CA LYS A 3 11.84 15.93 -6.44
C LYS A 3 10.52 15.15 -6.42
N PRO A 4 10.32 14.18 -7.32
CA PRO A 4 9.03 13.49 -7.46
C PRO A 4 8.64 12.72 -6.19
N GLU A 5 9.61 12.27 -5.39
CA GLU A 5 9.37 11.67 -4.08
C GLU A 5 8.72 12.63 -3.09
N GLU A 6 9.16 13.90 -3.01
CA GLU A 6 8.57 14.89 -2.10
C GLU A 6 7.11 15.18 -2.46
N PHE A 7 6.81 15.25 -3.76
CA PHE A 7 5.44 15.41 -4.24
C PHE A 7 4.57 14.21 -3.84
N LYS A 8 5.06 12.97 -4.04
CA LYS A 8 4.31 11.76 -3.66
C LYS A 8 4.10 11.67 -2.15
N ILE A 9 5.10 12.01 -1.35
CA ILE A 9 4.99 12.08 0.11
C ILE A 9 3.90 13.06 0.50
N GLN A 10 3.92 14.28 -0.04
CA GLN A 10 2.93 15.30 0.29
C GLN A 10 1.52 14.84 -0.08
N CYS A 11 1.31 14.33 -1.30
CA CYS A 11 -0.01 13.86 -1.71
C CYS A 11 -0.53 12.72 -0.82
N LEU A 12 0.31 11.76 -0.46
CA LEU A 12 -0.09 10.66 0.43
C LEU A 12 -0.35 11.16 1.86
N ALA A 13 0.42 12.14 2.35
CA ALA A 13 0.20 12.78 3.63
C ALA A 13 -1.13 13.55 3.67
N ASP A 14 -1.46 14.27 2.60
CA ASP A 14 -2.73 15.00 2.46
C ASP A 14 -3.91 14.02 2.49
N ILE A 15 -3.81 12.88 1.81
CA ILE A 15 -4.82 11.81 1.88
C ILE A 15 -4.93 11.26 3.31
N LYS A 16 -3.81 10.99 3.98
CA LYS A 16 -3.81 10.51 5.37
C LYS A 16 -4.48 11.49 6.32
N ALA A 17 -4.34 12.79 6.09
CA ALA A 17 -4.94 13.84 6.90
C ALA A 17 -6.48 13.88 6.81
N LEU A 18 -7.08 13.25 5.80
CA LEU A 18 -8.54 13.10 5.69
C LEU A 18 -9.11 12.03 6.65
N PHE A 19 -8.26 11.18 7.23
CA PHE A 19 -8.66 10.13 8.15
C PHE A 19 -8.45 10.54 9.62
N PRO A 20 -9.15 9.90 10.57
CA PRO A 20 -9.02 10.20 11.99
C PRO A 20 -7.57 10.14 12.48
N THR A 21 -7.21 11.07 13.35
CA THR A 21 -5.86 11.15 13.93
C THR A 21 -5.51 9.86 14.66
N GLY A 22 -4.34 9.29 14.38
CA GLY A 22 -3.89 8.01 14.94
C GLY A 22 -4.27 6.78 14.11
N SER A 23 -5.09 6.94 13.07
CA SER A 23 -5.32 5.88 12.07
C SER A 23 -4.27 5.94 10.95
N ASN A 24 -3.95 4.78 10.38
CA ASN A 24 -3.18 4.70 9.13
C ASN A 24 -4.07 4.07 8.06
N PRO A 25 -4.56 4.84 7.09
CA PRO A 25 -5.42 4.32 6.03
C PRO A 25 -4.64 3.47 5.01
N PHE A 26 -3.31 3.54 5.02
CA PHE A 26 -2.48 2.82 4.07
C PHE A 26 -2.01 1.48 4.64
N TYR A 27 -2.49 0.39 4.02
CA TYR A 27 -2.12 -0.96 4.43
C TYR A 27 -0.84 -1.47 3.74
N ALA A 28 -0.71 -1.26 2.43
CA ALA A 28 0.40 -1.71 1.61
C ALA A 28 0.69 -0.71 0.47
N GLY A 29 1.90 -0.74 -0.08
CA GLY A 29 2.33 0.14 -1.17
C GLY A 29 2.92 -0.65 -2.34
N TYR A 30 2.43 -0.41 -3.55
CA TYR A 30 2.94 -1.01 -4.78
C TYR A 30 3.47 0.09 -5.69
N GLY A 31 4.79 0.18 -5.81
CA GLY A 31 5.49 1.16 -6.64
C GLY A 31 6.16 0.52 -7.84
N ASN A 32 6.63 1.32 -8.78
CA ASN A 32 7.45 0.87 -9.91
C ASN A 32 8.88 1.45 -9.86
N ARG A 33 9.13 2.39 -8.95
CA ARG A 33 10.44 2.99 -8.72
C ARG A 33 10.83 2.88 -7.26
N VAL A 34 12.14 2.78 -7.01
CA VAL A 34 12.69 2.78 -5.65
C VAL A 34 12.31 4.07 -4.89
N ASN A 35 12.14 5.19 -5.58
CA ASN A 35 11.69 6.45 -4.97
C ASN A 35 10.27 6.34 -4.37
N ASP A 36 9.43 5.43 -4.87
CA ASP A 36 8.09 5.20 -4.33
C ASP A 36 8.17 4.55 -2.94
N VAL A 37 9.18 3.73 -2.70
CA VAL A 37 9.44 3.07 -1.42
C VAL A 37 9.66 4.10 -0.32
N CYS A 38 10.46 5.13 -0.62
CA CYS A 38 10.68 6.25 0.29
C CYS A 38 9.37 6.98 0.61
N ALA A 39 8.52 7.20 -0.39
CA ALA A 39 7.24 7.86 -0.20
C ALA A 39 6.27 7.05 0.69
N TYR A 40 6.20 5.74 0.48
CA TYR A 40 5.37 4.84 1.27
C TYR A 40 5.87 4.69 2.73
N GLN A 41 7.18 4.64 2.93
CA GLN A 41 7.77 4.62 4.27
C GLN A 41 7.47 5.91 5.03
N ALA A 42 7.59 7.08 4.36
CA ALA A 42 7.34 8.38 4.99
C ALA A 42 5.91 8.53 5.52
N VAL A 43 4.91 7.91 4.87
CA VAL A 43 3.51 7.95 5.35
C VAL A 43 3.17 6.86 6.36
N GLY A 44 4.12 5.96 6.66
CA GLY A 44 4.03 4.97 7.73
C GLY A 44 3.61 3.57 7.26
N ILE A 45 3.75 3.24 5.98
CA ILE A 45 3.56 1.86 5.50
C ILE A 45 4.79 1.04 5.93
N PRO A 46 4.61 -0.08 6.66
CA PRO A 46 5.72 -0.95 7.01
C PRO A 46 6.44 -1.45 5.74
N ILE A 47 7.78 -1.45 5.75
CA ILE A 47 8.59 -1.92 4.61
C ILE A 47 8.24 -3.35 4.16
N VAL A 48 7.74 -4.17 5.10
CA VAL A 48 7.29 -5.55 4.85
C VAL A 48 6.00 -5.64 4.01
N ARG A 49 5.39 -4.50 3.71
CA ARG A 49 4.17 -4.36 2.89
C ARG A 49 4.40 -3.42 1.71
N ILE A 50 5.67 -3.15 1.38
CA ILE A 50 6.04 -2.33 0.22
C ILE A 50 6.68 -3.23 -0.82
N PHE A 51 6.12 -3.17 -2.03
CA PHE A 51 6.55 -3.97 -3.16
C PHE A 51 6.87 -3.08 -4.35
N THR A 52 7.93 -3.44 -5.06
CA THR A 52 8.29 -2.82 -6.34
C THR A 52 7.95 -3.78 -7.47
N ILE A 53 7.12 -3.34 -8.41
CA ILE A 53 6.67 -4.11 -9.56
C ILE A 53 7.44 -3.70 -10.81
N ASN A 54 7.94 -4.67 -11.58
CA ASN A 54 8.49 -4.41 -12.90
C ASN A 54 7.46 -4.61 -14.02
N TYR A 55 7.80 -4.21 -15.25
CA TYR A 55 6.91 -4.34 -16.41
C TYR A 55 6.60 -5.80 -16.80
N LYS A 56 7.33 -6.78 -16.26
CA LYS A 56 7.09 -8.22 -16.47
C LYS A 56 6.15 -8.83 -15.40
N GLY A 57 5.71 -8.03 -14.43
CA GLY A 57 4.85 -8.50 -13.34
C GLY A 57 5.59 -9.22 -12.20
N GLU A 58 6.92 -9.08 -12.15
CA GLU A 58 7.74 -9.58 -11.05
C GLU A 58 7.72 -8.55 -9.91
N LEU A 59 7.47 -9.04 -8.70
CA LEU A 59 7.36 -8.29 -7.47
C LEU A 59 8.63 -8.48 -6.65
N LYS A 60 9.33 -7.38 -6.41
CA LYS A 60 10.46 -7.35 -5.49
C LYS A 60 10.00 -6.84 -4.14
N HIS A 61 10.25 -7.62 -3.10
CA HIS A 61 10.01 -7.19 -1.73
C HIS A 61 11.19 -6.35 -1.23
N GLU A 62 10.92 -5.12 -0.79
CA GLU A 62 11.97 -4.15 -0.46
C GLU A 62 12.70 -4.49 0.85
N LEU A 63 12.06 -5.18 1.79
CA LEU A 63 12.70 -5.62 3.04
C LEU A 63 13.81 -6.65 2.80
N THR A 64 13.52 -7.69 2.01
CA THR A 64 14.43 -8.83 1.85
C THR A 64 15.36 -8.66 0.65
N GLN A 65 14.98 -7.84 -0.34
CA GLN A 65 15.68 -7.56 -1.61
C GLN A 65 15.99 -8.79 -2.50
N THR A 66 15.97 -10.00 -1.95
CA THR A 66 16.23 -11.30 -2.57
C THR A 66 14.94 -12.08 -2.83
N PHE A 67 13.85 -11.75 -2.15
CA PHE A 67 12.56 -12.38 -2.39
C PHE A 67 11.90 -11.73 -3.61
N GLN A 68 12.02 -12.41 -4.74
CA GLN A 68 11.28 -12.12 -5.96
C GLN A 68 10.08 -13.07 -6.01
N SER A 69 8.89 -12.50 -6.02
CA SER A 69 7.63 -13.23 -6.22
C SER A 69 6.97 -12.71 -7.50
N THR A 70 5.94 -13.37 -8.00
CA THR A 70 5.13 -12.87 -9.12
C THR A 70 3.78 -12.40 -8.60
N TYR A 71 3.11 -11.51 -9.33
CA TYR A 71 1.74 -11.11 -9.00
C TYR A 71 0.80 -12.33 -8.88
N SER A 72 0.99 -13.34 -9.74
CA SER A 72 0.24 -14.60 -9.68
C SER A 72 0.45 -15.36 -8.37
N HIS A 73 1.68 -15.42 -7.87
CA HIS A 73 1.97 -16.07 -6.59
C HIS A 73 1.41 -15.26 -5.42
N MET A 74 1.52 -13.94 -5.48
CA MET A 74 0.93 -13.05 -4.46
C MET A 74 -0.60 -13.18 -4.39
N SER A 75 -1.26 -13.42 -5.53
CA SER A 75 -2.70 -13.68 -5.58
C SER A 75 -3.10 -14.92 -4.78
N VAL A 76 -2.24 -15.94 -4.69
CA VAL A 76 -2.50 -17.15 -3.89
C VAL A 76 -2.35 -16.87 -2.39
N LEU A 77 -1.46 -15.94 -2.03
CA LEU A 77 -1.21 -15.55 -0.64
C LEU A 77 -2.05 -14.36 -0.20
N VAL A 78 -2.98 -13.88 -1.02
CA VAL A 78 -3.71 -12.63 -0.78
C VAL A 78 -4.46 -12.68 0.55
N ASP A 79 -5.09 -13.80 0.89
CA ASP A 79 -5.83 -13.96 2.16
C ASP A 79 -4.92 -13.93 3.39
N GLN A 80 -3.64 -14.28 3.23
CA GLN A 80 -2.64 -14.23 4.31
C GLN A 80 -2.04 -12.82 4.45
N VAL A 81 -1.80 -12.15 3.32
CA VAL A 81 -1.19 -10.82 3.28
C VAL A 81 -2.21 -9.72 3.59
N PHE A 82 -3.46 -9.91 3.16
CA PHE A 82 -4.61 -9.03 3.35
C PHE A 82 -5.73 -9.83 4.02
N PRO A 83 -5.64 -10.04 5.35
CA PRO A 83 -6.68 -10.77 6.06
C PRO A 83 -8.03 -10.03 5.89
N PRO A 84 -9.15 -10.77 5.89
CA PRO A 84 -10.47 -10.16 5.79
C PRO A 84 -10.63 -9.07 6.84
N ALA A 85 -11.04 -7.88 6.42
CA ALA A 85 -11.37 -6.83 7.36
C ALA A 85 -12.52 -7.33 8.25
N GLN A 86 -12.30 -7.38 9.55
CA GLN A 86 -13.34 -7.63 10.55
C GLN A 86 -14.24 -6.39 10.63
N CYS A 87 -15.01 -6.18 9.57
CA CYS A 87 -16.02 -5.15 9.52
C CYS A 87 -17.31 -5.85 9.94
N GLU A 88 -17.76 -5.60 11.17
CA GLU A 88 -19.14 -5.88 11.52
C GLU A 88 -20.02 -5.20 10.46
N PRO A 89 -20.93 -5.93 9.78
CA PRO A 89 -21.81 -5.31 8.81
C PRO A 89 -22.68 -4.30 9.56
N SER A 90 -22.41 -3.01 9.37
CA SER A 90 -23.37 -1.98 9.74
C SER A 90 -24.43 -1.93 8.63
N ASP A 91 -25.70 -2.08 8.97
CA ASP A 91 -26.82 -1.86 8.03
C ASP A 91 -26.94 -0.39 7.57
N GLU A 92 -26.07 0.50 8.05
CA GLU A 92 -25.99 1.88 7.61
C GLU A 92 -25.28 2.01 6.26
N PHE A 93 -25.94 2.70 5.32
CA PHE A 93 -25.36 3.05 4.04
C PHE A 93 -24.12 3.93 4.21
N SER A 94 -22.99 3.47 3.67
CA SER A 94 -21.80 4.29 3.48
C SER A 94 -21.26 4.08 2.07
N GLN A 95 -20.67 5.13 1.48
CA GLN A 95 -20.08 5.04 0.13
C GLN A 95 -19.00 3.96 0.05
N SER A 96 -18.27 3.71 1.14
CA SER A 96 -17.27 2.65 1.25
C SER A 96 -17.85 1.24 1.22
N VAL A 97 -19.10 1.03 1.65
CA VAL A 97 -19.81 -0.26 1.56
C VAL A 97 -20.46 -0.43 0.19
N TYR A 98 -20.99 0.65 -0.41
CA TYR A 98 -21.61 0.61 -1.74
C TYR A 98 -20.64 0.22 -2.86
N TRP A 99 -19.38 0.68 -2.77
CA TRP A 99 -18.33 0.38 -3.74
C TRP A 99 -17.46 -0.83 -3.35
N ARG A 100 -17.81 -1.55 -2.29
CA ARG A 100 -17.09 -2.76 -1.89
C ARG A 100 -17.41 -3.91 -2.85
#